data_AF-A0A932H189-F1
#
_entry.id   AF-A0A932H189-F1
#
_cell.length_a   1.000
_cell.length_b   1.000
_cell.length_c   1.000
_cell.angle_alpha   90.00
_cell.angle_beta   90.00
_cell.angle_gamma   90.00
#
_symmetry.space_group_name_H-M   'P 1'
#
loop_
_entity.id
_entity.type
_entity.pdbx_description
1 polymer ?
#
loop_
_entity_poly.entity_id
_entity_poly.type
_entity_poly.pdbx_seq_one_letter_code
_entity_poly.pdbx_strand_id
1 'polypeptide(L)'
;MEVHVHGNVFLGRGVRLSQVEHALRPWLEYLDVDAIAEAHSIEREEPGIQLEPRERTVNICWTGEVGRSFHARLAEAFQNLGPLTEYASEVEVTYYAENGEDEFYQMFVGPTPEAIHEFRRQCVVEDVSGMLARHLDKAEVEQVSALINQLFDQDWATKKITGEHAASSSTVIPLHPRNKHLH
;
A
#
# COMPACT_ATOMS: atom_id res chain seq x y z
N MET A 1 17.08 11.28 2.16
CA MET A 1 16.51 10.42 1.12
C MET A 1 15.07 10.87 0.95
N GLU A 2 14.68 11.16 -0.28
CA GLU A 2 13.31 11.56 -0.58
C GLU A 2 12.43 10.32 -0.70
N VAL A 3 11.18 10.42 -0.26
CA VAL A 3 10.18 9.37 -0.42
C VAL A 3 8.90 9.95 -0.94
N HIS A 4 8.30 9.26 -1.91
CA HIS A 4 6.92 9.42 -2.30
C HIS A 4 6.05 8.29 -1.78
N VAL A 5 4.92 8.63 -1.17
CA VAL A 5 3.88 7.69 -0.73
C VAL A 5 2.61 7.97 -1.53
N HIS A 6 2.10 6.95 -2.22
CA HIS A 6 0.92 7.06 -3.07
C HIS A 6 -0.08 5.94 -2.82
N GLY A 7 -1.34 6.28 -2.61
CA GLY A 7 -2.39 5.26 -2.53
C GLY A 7 -3.72 5.79 -2.01
N ASN A 8 -4.73 4.93 -2.08
CA ASN A 8 -6.09 5.24 -1.63
C ASN A 8 -6.58 4.15 -0.68
N VAL A 9 -6.91 4.52 0.56
CA VAL A 9 -7.37 3.59 1.60
C VAL A 9 -8.87 3.76 1.85
N PHE A 10 -9.65 2.71 1.59
CA PHE A 10 -11.12 2.74 1.71
C PHE A 10 -11.59 2.42 3.13
N LEU A 11 -12.23 3.37 3.78
CA LEU A 11 -12.67 3.32 5.17
C LEU A 11 -14.06 2.69 5.36
N GLY A 12 -14.22 2.06 6.52
CA GLY A 12 -15.50 1.60 7.04
C GLY A 12 -16.51 2.73 7.22
N ARG A 13 -17.80 2.36 7.26
CA ARG A 13 -18.88 3.33 7.50
C ARG A 13 -18.72 3.99 8.87
N GLY A 14 -18.86 5.32 8.91
CA GLY A 14 -18.88 6.09 10.16
C GLY A 14 -17.52 6.37 10.77
N VAL A 15 -16.41 5.99 10.12
CA VAL A 15 -15.06 6.38 10.54
C VAL A 15 -14.91 7.90 10.45
N ARG A 16 -14.44 8.51 11.54
CA ARG A 16 -14.25 9.96 11.67
C ARG A 16 -12.79 10.35 11.46
N LEU A 17 -12.56 11.61 11.08
CA LEU A 17 -11.22 12.20 10.97
C LEU A 17 -10.35 11.93 12.20
N SER A 18 -10.88 12.13 13.41
CA SER A 18 -10.14 11.91 14.65
C SER A 18 -9.65 10.47 14.82
N GLN A 19 -10.36 9.48 14.26
CA GLN A 19 -9.92 8.07 14.31
C GLN A 19 -8.80 7.81 13.30
N VAL A 20 -8.89 8.42 12.11
CA VAL A 20 -7.84 8.36 11.08
C VAL A 20 -6.56 9.02 11.60
N GLU A 21 -6.64 10.23 12.15
CA GLU A 21 -5.50 10.94 12.72
C GLU A 21 -4.91 10.23 13.94
N HIS A 22 -5.73 9.51 14.71
CA HIS A 22 -5.23 8.68 15.79
C HIS A 22 -4.50 7.44 15.24
N ALA A 23 -5.04 6.77 14.22
CA ALA A 23 -4.38 5.64 13.58
C ALA A 23 -3.04 6.04 12.93
N LEU A 24 -3.01 7.19 12.25
CA LEU A 24 -1.83 7.72 11.58
C LEU A 24 -0.84 8.41 12.53
N ARG A 25 -1.07 8.38 13.85
CA ARG A 25 -0.20 9.04 14.84
C ARG A 25 1.29 8.73 14.69
N PRO A 26 1.74 7.49 14.43
CA PRO A 26 3.16 7.19 14.26
C PRO A 26 3.81 7.95 13.09
N TRP A 27 3.05 8.21 12.01
CA TRP A 27 3.51 9.01 10.88
C TRP A 27 3.46 10.51 11.20
N LEU A 28 2.37 11.00 11.79
CA LEU A 28 2.23 12.41 12.16
C LEU A 28 3.30 12.86 13.18
N GLU A 29 3.56 12.05 14.21
CA GLU A 29 4.62 12.32 15.19
C GLU A 29 6.02 12.28 14.56
N TYR A 30 6.24 11.40 13.57
CA TYR A 30 7.50 11.38 12.83
C TYR A 30 7.72 12.70 12.07
N LEU A 31 6.65 13.29 11.54
CA LEU A 31 6.66 14.56 10.81
C LEU A 31 6.61 15.80 11.72
N ASP A 32 6.48 15.62 13.05
CA ASP A 32 6.30 16.71 14.03
C ASP A 32 5.05 17.57 13.75
N VAL A 33 3.93 16.92 13.40
CA VAL A 33 2.63 17.58 13.15
C VAL A 33 1.50 16.91 13.94
N ASP A 34 0.43 17.66 14.22
CA ASP A 34 -0.67 17.17 15.04
C ASP A 34 -1.82 16.54 14.21
N ALA A 35 -1.97 16.98 12.96
CA ALA A 35 -3.10 16.67 12.07
C ALA A 35 -2.65 16.34 10.65
N ILE A 36 -3.46 15.54 9.92
CA ILE A 36 -3.14 15.19 8.51
C ILE A 36 -3.12 16.42 7.58
N ALA A 37 -3.87 17.48 7.94
CA ALA A 37 -3.92 18.72 7.16
C ALA A 37 -2.61 19.51 7.22
N GLU A 38 -1.74 19.24 8.20
CA GLU A 38 -0.42 19.87 8.37
C GLU A 38 0.70 19.05 7.72
N ALA A 39 0.43 17.79 7.36
CA ALA A 39 1.34 16.91 6.65
C ALA A 39 1.42 17.28 5.16
N HIS A 40 1.92 18.49 4.87
CA HIS A 40 2.12 18.98 3.52
C HIS A 40 3.22 18.19 2.80
N SER A 41 3.01 17.92 1.51
CA SER A 41 4.08 17.44 0.65
C SER A 41 5.08 18.58 0.36
N ILE A 42 6.33 18.22 0.15
CA ILE A 42 7.33 19.17 -0.39
C ILE A 42 7.00 19.55 -1.85
N GLU A 43 6.35 18.65 -2.58
CA GLU A 43 5.87 18.89 -3.93
C GLU A 43 4.51 19.60 -3.90
N ARG A 44 4.45 20.78 -4.52
CA ARG A 44 3.32 21.71 -4.35
C ARG A 44 2.01 21.24 -4.97
N GLU A 45 2.09 20.47 -6.06
CA GLU A 45 0.93 19.96 -6.77
C GLU A 45 0.33 18.74 -6.05
N GLU A 46 1.07 18.16 -5.09
CA GLU A 46 0.61 17.01 -4.35
C GLU A 46 -0.30 17.42 -3.18
N PRO A 47 -1.50 16.80 -3.06
CA PRO A 47 -2.48 17.15 -2.05
C PRO A 47 -2.09 16.78 -0.60
N GLY A 48 -1.03 15.99 -0.41
CA GLY A 48 -0.63 15.43 0.88
C GLY A 48 -1.54 14.28 1.32
N ILE A 49 -1.93 14.28 2.59
CA ILE A 49 -2.83 13.27 3.17
C ILE A 49 -4.21 13.89 3.37
N GLN A 50 -5.23 13.33 2.71
CA GLN A 50 -6.59 13.88 2.73
C GLN A 50 -7.62 12.82 3.07
N LEU A 51 -8.51 13.13 4.01
CA LEU A 51 -9.74 12.36 4.20
C LEU A 51 -10.84 12.95 3.32
N GLU A 52 -11.39 12.14 2.41
CA GLU A 52 -12.61 12.46 1.66
C GLU A 52 -13.80 11.74 2.32
N PRO A 53 -14.62 12.43 3.16
CA PRO A 53 -15.66 11.77 3.93
C PRO A 53 -16.80 11.22 3.07
N ARG A 54 -17.05 11.78 1.89
CA ARG A 54 -18.15 11.35 1.00
C ARG A 54 -17.81 10.01 0.35
N GLU A 55 -16.57 9.85 -0.08
CA GLU A 55 -16.06 8.61 -0.68
C GLU A 55 -15.61 7.61 0.38
N ARG A 56 -15.38 8.10 1.62
CA ARG A 56 -14.81 7.34 2.74
C ARG A 56 -13.42 6.84 2.39
N THR A 57 -12.60 7.72 1.86
CA THR A 57 -11.26 7.38 1.39
C THR A 57 -10.23 8.27 2.07
N VAL A 58 -9.12 7.67 2.51
CA VAL A 58 -7.89 8.43 2.78
C VAL A 58 -7.06 8.41 1.51
N ASN A 59 -6.97 9.55 0.84
CA ASN A 59 -6.14 9.75 -0.34
C ASN A 59 -4.76 10.18 0.13
N ILE A 60 -3.73 9.52 -0.38
CA ILE A 60 -2.33 9.77 -0.04
C ILE A 60 -1.58 10.05 -1.33
N CYS A 61 -1.01 11.24 -1.43
CA CYS A 61 -0.02 11.60 -2.42
C CYS A 61 0.91 12.60 -1.72
N TRP A 62 1.99 12.06 -1.15
CA TRP A 62 2.85 12.82 -0.25
C TRP A 62 4.31 12.51 -0.52
N THR A 63 5.11 13.56 -0.70
CA THR A 63 6.55 13.50 -0.87
C THR A 63 7.23 14.26 0.27
N GLY A 64 8.32 13.70 0.79
CA GLY A 64 9.12 14.37 1.80
C GLY A 64 10.51 13.77 2.01
N GLU A 65 11.35 14.54 2.69
CA GLU A 65 12.66 14.07 3.13
C GLU A 65 12.53 13.20 4.38
N VAL A 66 13.07 11.99 4.31
CA VAL A 66 12.95 11.02 5.38
C VAL A 66 14.30 10.40 5.79
N GLY A 67 14.32 9.90 7.02
CA GLY A 67 15.41 9.18 7.63
C GLY A 67 15.07 7.70 7.87
N ARG A 68 15.98 7.00 8.54
CA ARG A 68 15.97 5.53 8.66
C ARG A 68 14.75 4.92 9.36
N SER A 69 14.07 5.67 10.22
CA SER A 69 12.91 5.18 10.97
C SER A 69 11.58 5.33 10.23
N PHE A 70 11.55 6.05 9.10
CA PHE A 70 10.30 6.39 8.41
C PHE A 70 9.49 5.15 8.00
N HIS A 71 10.14 4.16 7.37
CA HIS A 71 9.44 2.95 6.91
C HIS A 71 8.72 2.22 8.05
N ALA A 72 9.38 2.12 9.21
CA ALA A 72 8.81 1.48 10.39
C ALA A 72 7.60 2.26 10.94
N ARG A 73 7.70 3.60 10.97
CA ARG A 73 6.60 4.47 11.41
C ARG A 73 5.41 4.45 10.46
N LEU A 74 5.67 4.44 9.15
CA LEU A 74 4.64 4.30 8.14
C LEU A 74 3.94 2.93 8.25
N ALA A 75 4.69 1.85 8.45
CA ALA A 75 4.13 0.52 8.66
C ALA A 75 3.25 0.44 9.91
N GLU A 76 3.70 1.02 11.03
CA GLU A 76 2.93 1.11 12.27
C GLU A 76 1.62 1.90 12.06
N ALA A 77 1.69 3.04 11.38
CA ALA A 77 0.51 3.85 11.04
C ALA A 77 -0.51 3.07 10.18
N PHE A 78 -0.04 2.32 9.19
CA PHE A 78 -0.89 1.50 8.34
C PHE A 78 -1.48 0.28 9.05
N GLN A 79 -0.73 -0.34 9.96
CA GLN A 79 -1.28 -1.39 10.84
C GLN A 79 -2.42 -0.84 11.71
N ASN A 80 -2.26 0.36 12.27
CA ASN A 80 -3.30 1.02 13.06
C ASN A 80 -4.50 1.46 12.22
N LEU A 81 -4.29 1.84 10.96
CA LEU A 81 -5.35 2.25 10.04
C LEU A 81 -6.17 1.06 9.55
N GLY A 82 -5.56 -0.11 9.39
CA GLY A 82 -6.17 -1.35 8.88
C GLY A 82 -7.54 -1.66 9.49
N PRO A 83 -7.70 -1.75 10.83
CA PRO A 83 -8.99 -2.01 11.48
C PRO A 83 -10.10 -0.99 11.17
N LEU A 84 -9.77 0.18 10.63
CA LEU A 84 -10.74 1.20 10.22
C LEU A 84 -11.20 1.03 8.76
N THR A 85 -10.62 0.11 7.98
CA THR A 85 -10.92 -0.04 6.55
C THR A 85 -12.09 -0.99 6.29
N GLU A 86 -12.80 -0.78 5.16
CA GLU A 86 -13.84 -1.71 4.68
C GLU A 86 -13.24 -2.81 3.80
N TYR A 87 -12.23 -2.45 3.02
CA TYR A 87 -11.51 -3.33 2.11
C TYR A 87 -10.00 -3.18 2.32
N ALA A 88 -9.24 -4.14 1.79
CA ALA A 88 -7.80 -3.96 1.69
C ALA A 88 -7.44 -3.03 0.52
N SER A 89 -6.38 -2.27 0.67
CA SER A 89 -5.82 -1.33 -0.29
C SER A 89 -4.32 -1.53 -0.40
N GLU A 90 -3.77 -1.23 -1.57
CA GLU A 90 -2.35 -1.07 -1.80
C GLU A 90 -1.95 0.41 -1.66
N VAL A 91 -0.79 0.63 -1.05
CA VAL A 91 -0.11 1.91 -0.99
C VAL A 91 1.33 1.69 -1.46
N GLU A 92 1.72 2.41 -2.49
CA GLU A 92 3.06 2.39 -3.07
C GLU A 92 3.96 3.36 -2.31
N VAL A 93 5.20 2.94 -2.06
CA VAL A 93 6.22 3.77 -1.43
C VAL A 93 7.50 3.70 -2.26
N THR A 94 7.94 4.85 -2.77
CA THR A 94 9.14 4.97 -3.60
C THR A 94 10.17 5.79 -2.85
N TYR A 95 11.36 5.23 -2.66
CA TYR A 95 12.52 5.93 -2.12
C TYR A 95 13.44 6.33 -3.27
N TYR A 96 13.66 7.64 -3.42
CA TYR A 96 14.54 8.16 -4.46
C TYR A 96 15.97 8.23 -3.95
N ALA A 97 16.86 7.48 -4.61
CA ALA A 97 18.26 7.43 -4.24
C ALA A 97 19.07 8.40 -5.11
N GLU A 98 20.06 9.09 -4.52
CA GLU A 98 20.90 10.04 -5.26
C GLU A 98 21.72 9.38 -6.38
N ASN A 99 21.97 8.07 -6.28
CA ASN A 99 22.68 7.28 -7.28
C ASN A 99 21.76 6.73 -8.40
N GLY A 100 20.45 7.02 -8.35
CA GLY A 100 19.46 6.54 -9.30
C GLY A 100 19.00 5.09 -9.11
N GLU A 101 19.41 4.43 -8.03
CA GLU A 101 18.93 3.09 -7.66
C GLU A 101 17.71 3.21 -6.73
N ASP A 102 16.60 3.71 -7.28
CA ASP A 102 15.36 3.91 -6.52
C ASP A 102 14.80 2.58 -5.98
N GLU A 103 14.26 2.61 -4.77
CA GLU A 103 13.64 1.45 -4.12
C GLU A 103 12.12 1.58 -4.09
N PHE A 104 11.42 0.51 -4.46
CA PHE A 104 9.96 0.48 -4.52
C PHE A 104 9.39 -0.56 -3.56
N TYR A 105 8.40 -0.15 -2.79
CA TYR A 105 7.73 -1.00 -1.81
C TYR A 105 6.23 -0.95 -2.02
N GLN A 106 5.60 -2.11 -1.92
CA GLN A 106 4.14 -2.22 -1.78
C GLN A 106 3.82 -2.46 -0.31
N MET A 107 3.03 -1.56 0.25
CA MET A 107 2.43 -1.70 1.56
C MET A 107 0.94 -1.97 1.40
N PHE A 108 0.38 -2.81 2.26
CA PHE A 108 -1.03 -3.16 2.20
C PHE A 108 -1.70 -2.77 3.51
N VAL A 109 -2.86 -2.14 3.40
CA VAL A 109 -3.68 -1.71 4.52
C VAL A 109 -5.02 -2.42 4.41
N GLY A 110 -5.48 -3.08 5.46
CA GLY A 110 -6.73 -3.83 5.40
C GLY A 110 -7.28 -4.24 6.77
N PRO A 111 -8.54 -4.69 6.82
CA PRO A 111 -9.24 -4.93 8.09
C PRO A 111 -8.71 -6.16 8.83
N THR A 112 -8.19 -7.15 8.09
CA THR A 112 -7.58 -8.36 8.65
C THR A 112 -6.39 -8.83 7.80
N PRO A 113 -5.48 -9.64 8.36
CA PRO A 113 -4.43 -10.31 7.60
C PRO A 113 -4.96 -11.14 6.43
N GLU A 114 -6.09 -11.84 6.61
CA GLU A 114 -6.75 -12.61 5.53
C GLU A 114 -7.17 -11.71 4.36
N ALA A 115 -7.76 -10.55 4.66
CA ALA A 115 -8.21 -9.61 3.63
C ALA A 115 -7.02 -9.03 2.84
N ILE A 116 -5.94 -8.70 3.53
CA ILE A 116 -4.69 -8.23 2.90
C ILE A 116 -4.09 -9.33 2.01
N HIS A 117 -4.04 -10.56 2.50
CA HIS A 117 -3.51 -11.69 1.73
C HIS A 117 -4.33 -11.95 0.46
N GLU A 118 -5.66 -11.93 0.57
CA GLU A 118 -6.57 -12.10 -0.56
C GLU A 118 -6.38 -10.99 -1.60
N PHE A 119 -6.29 -9.74 -1.15
CA PHE A 119 -6.10 -8.60 -2.04
C PHE A 119 -4.75 -8.67 -2.77
N ARG A 120 -3.67 -9.02 -2.06
CA ARG A 120 -2.35 -9.25 -2.68
C ARG A 120 -2.42 -10.34 -3.75
N ARG A 121 -3.14 -11.44 -3.49
CA ARG A 121 -3.36 -12.51 -4.48
C ARG A 121 -4.04 -11.96 -5.74
N GLN A 122 -5.08 -11.15 -5.58
CA GLN A 122 -5.81 -10.54 -6.69
C GLN A 122 -4.90 -9.62 -7.52
N CYS A 123 -4.10 -8.74 -6.89
CA CYS A 123 -3.14 -7.89 -7.59
C CYS A 123 -2.16 -8.71 -8.44
N VAL A 124 -1.57 -9.77 -7.87
CA VAL A 124 -0.61 -10.62 -8.60
C VAL A 124 -1.28 -11.37 -9.76
N VAL A 125 -2.47 -11.93 -9.53
CA VAL A 125 -3.22 -12.62 -10.59
C VAL A 125 -3.55 -11.65 -11.73
N GLU A 126 -4.02 -10.44 -11.42
CA GLU A 126 -4.35 -9.43 -12.42
C GLU A 126 -3.12 -9.01 -13.24
N ASP A 127 -2.01 -8.69 -12.57
CA ASP A 127 -0.78 -8.24 -13.23
C ASP A 127 -0.17 -9.32 -14.13
N VAL A 128 -0.05 -10.55 -13.62
CA VAL A 128 0.49 -11.67 -14.41
C VAL A 128 -0.45 -12.02 -15.56
N SER A 129 -1.76 -12.06 -15.32
CA SER A 129 -2.75 -12.33 -16.38
C SER A 129 -2.70 -11.26 -17.47
N GLY A 130 -2.65 -9.99 -17.08
CA GLY A 130 -2.56 -8.87 -18.01
C GLY A 130 -1.29 -8.90 -18.85
N MET A 131 -0.15 -9.29 -18.26
CA MET A 131 1.10 -9.50 -18.98
C MET A 131 0.99 -10.65 -19.99
N LEU A 132 0.51 -11.82 -19.55
CA LEU A 132 0.47 -13.04 -20.36
C LEU A 132 -0.58 -13.00 -21.48
N ALA A 133 -1.71 -12.33 -21.26
CA ALA A 133 -2.79 -12.22 -22.24
C ALA A 133 -2.39 -11.52 -23.55
N ARG A 134 -1.23 -10.85 -23.59
CA ARG A 134 -0.66 -10.27 -24.82
C ARG A 134 0.10 -11.29 -25.69
N HIS A 135 0.40 -12.46 -25.14
CA HIS A 135 1.29 -13.44 -25.74
C HIS A 135 0.69 -14.84 -25.83
N LEU A 136 -0.26 -15.17 -24.95
CA LEU A 136 -0.86 -16.48 -24.80
C LEU A 136 -2.38 -16.40 -24.99
N ASP A 137 -2.99 -17.55 -25.27
CA ASP A 137 -4.44 -17.64 -25.33
C ASP A 137 -5.08 -17.62 -23.93
N LYS A 138 -6.41 -17.46 -23.90
CA LYS A 138 -7.16 -17.36 -22.64
C LYS A 138 -7.01 -18.60 -21.75
N ALA A 139 -7.00 -19.80 -22.33
CA ALA A 139 -6.93 -21.04 -21.58
C ALA A 139 -5.55 -21.25 -20.95
N GLU A 140 -4.48 -20.82 -21.63
CA GLU A 140 -3.12 -20.80 -21.09
C GLU A 140 -2.96 -19.80 -19.93
N VAL A 141 -3.52 -18.59 -20.06
CA VAL A 141 -3.51 -17.58 -18.98
C VAL A 141 -4.29 -18.05 -17.75
N GLU A 142 -5.43 -18.71 -17.95
CA GLU A 142 -6.24 -19.26 -16.86
C GLU A 142 -5.48 -20.38 -16.11
N GLN A 143 -4.70 -21.21 -16.81
CA GLN A 143 -3.86 -22.23 -16.16
C GLN A 143 -2.80 -21.60 -15.25
N VAL A 144 -2.13 -20.54 -15.70
CA VAL A 144 -1.14 -19.84 -14.86
C VAL A 144 -1.80 -19.17 -13.66
N SER A 145 -2.95 -18.53 -13.86
CA SER A 145 -3.73 -17.90 -12.79
C SER A 145 -4.16 -18.93 -11.73
N ALA A 146 -4.58 -20.12 -12.16
CA ALA A 146 -4.93 -21.22 -11.25
C ALA A 146 -3.73 -21.68 -10.42
N LEU A 147 -2.54 -21.79 -11.02
CA LEU A 147 -1.32 -22.13 -10.30
C LEU A 147 -0.94 -21.05 -9.27
N ILE A 148 -1.05 -19.77 -9.62
CA ILE A 148 -0.81 -18.67 -8.68
C ILE A 148 -1.75 -18.79 -7.47
N ASN A 149 -3.05 -19.01 -7.70
CA ASN A 149 -4.00 -19.20 -6.61
C ASN A 149 -3.61 -20.35 -5.68
N GLN A 150 -3.19 -21.50 -6.24
CA GLN A 150 -2.72 -22.64 -5.45
C GLN A 150 -1.47 -22.32 -4.63
N LEU A 151 -0.53 -21.54 -5.15
CA LEU A 151 0.68 -21.13 -4.42
C LEU A 151 0.36 -20.19 -3.27
N PHE A 152 -0.55 -19.24 -3.48
CA PHE A 152 -1.03 -18.34 -2.41
C PHE A 152 -1.78 -19.11 -1.32
N ASP A 153 -2.60 -20.09 -1.67
CA ASP A 153 -3.30 -20.92 -0.68
C ASP A 153 -2.31 -21.72 0.19
N GLN A 154 -1.23 -22.25 -0.41
CA GLN A 154 -0.16 -22.96 0.30
C GLN A 154 0.67 -22.04 1.21
N ASP A 155 1.03 -20.85 0.72
CA ASP A 155 1.73 -19.83 1.52
C ASP A 155 0.90 -19.43 2.74
N TRP A 156 -0.40 -19.18 2.54
CA TRP A 156 -1.31 -18.81 3.62
C TRP A 156 -1.46 -19.90 4.68
N ALA A 157 -1.59 -21.15 4.24
CA ALA A 157 -1.65 -22.29 5.15
C ALA A 157 -0.36 -22.40 5.97
N THR A 158 0.79 -22.15 5.36
CA THR A 158 2.10 -22.19 6.03
C THR A 158 2.23 -21.08 7.07
N LYS A 159 1.89 -19.84 6.71
CA LYS A 159 1.93 -18.68 7.64
C LYS A 159 1.05 -18.86 8.87
N LYS A 160 -0.13 -19.47 8.69
CA LYS A 160 -1.01 -19.83 9.82
C LYS A 160 -0.38 -20.81 10.80
N ILE A 161 0.47 -21.71 10.32
CA ILE A 161 1.16 -22.70 11.15
C ILE A 161 2.35 -22.04 11.88
N THR A 162 3.09 -21.16 11.21
CA THR A 162 4.28 -20.50 11.78
C THR A 162 3.93 -19.36 12.73
N GLY A 163 2.70 -18.85 12.70
CA GLY A 163 2.27 -17.71 13.51
C GLY A 163 2.78 -16.36 12.99
N GLU A 164 3.32 -16.32 11.77
CA GLU A 164 3.68 -15.07 11.09
C GLU A 164 2.39 -14.35 10.67
N HIS A 165 2.00 -13.34 11.44
CA HIS A 165 0.93 -12.44 11.03
C HIS A 165 1.46 -11.44 9.99
N ALA A 166 0.70 -11.30 8.90
CA ALA A 166 1.02 -10.50 7.72
C ALA A 166 1.24 -9.01 8.03
N ALA A 167 2.42 -8.69 8.50
CA ALA A 167 2.98 -7.35 8.50
C ALA A 167 4.35 -7.46 7.82
N SER A 168 4.33 -7.59 6.50
CA SER A 168 5.55 -7.45 5.72
C SER A 168 5.22 -6.64 4.49
N SER A 169 5.61 -5.37 4.52
CA SER A 169 5.91 -4.64 3.30
C SER A 169 6.68 -5.59 2.37
N SER A 170 6.27 -5.65 1.11
CA SER A 170 6.97 -6.44 0.12
C SER A 170 7.81 -5.47 -0.69
N THR A 171 9.12 -5.67 -0.70
CA THR A 171 9.99 -5.03 -1.69
C THR A 171 9.54 -5.50 -3.06
N VAL A 172 9.28 -4.56 -3.95
CA VAL A 172 8.82 -4.85 -5.31
C VAL A 172 9.85 -4.33 -6.27
N ILE A 173 10.21 -5.17 -7.24
CA ILE A 173 10.90 -4.68 -8.43
C ILE A 173 9.78 -4.13 -9.31
N PRO A 174 9.71 -2.81 -9.57
CA PRO A 174 8.66 -2.28 -10.43
C PRO A 174 8.72 -3.00 -11.77
N LEU A 175 7.60 -3.61 -12.16
CA LEU A 175 7.40 -4.16 -13.50
C LEU A 175 7.33 -2.99 -14.47
N HIS A 176 8.50 -2.43 -14.81
CA HIS A 176 8.66 -1.21 -15.60
C HIS A 176 8.06 0.05 -14.92
N PRO A 177 8.53 1.26 -15.27
CA PRO A 177 7.86 2.48 -14.84
C PRO A 177 6.49 2.47 -15.49
N ARG A 178 5.46 2.07 -14.73
CA ARG A 178 4.08 2.23 -15.15
C ARG A 178 3.90 3.72 -15.36
N ASN A 179 3.71 4.12 -16.61
CA ASN A 179 3.08 5.39 -16.99
C ASN A 179 1.79 5.55 -16.16
N LYS A 180 1.89 6.21 -15.02
CA LYS A 180 0.78 6.79 -14.28
C LYS A 180 1.28 8.09 -13.67
N HIS A 181 1.31 9.10 -14.54
CA HIS A 181 1.18 10.51 -14.22
C HIS A 181 2.03 11.04 -13.05
N LEU A 182 3.27 11.40 -13.38
CA LEU A 182 3.87 12.63 -12.87
C LEU A 182 2.92 13.78 -13.25
N HIS A 183 2.21 14.30 -12.28
CA HIS A 183 1.59 15.63 -12.33
C HIS A 183 2.03 16.39 -11.09
#